data_AF-A0AAD4SYB0-F1
#
_entry.id   AF-A0AAD4SYB0-F1
#
_cell.length_a   1.000
_cell.length_b   1.000
_cell.length_c   1.000
_cell.angle_alpha   90.00
_cell.angle_beta   90.00
_cell.angle_gamma   90.00
#
_symmetry.space_group_name_H-M   'P 1'
#
loop_
_entity.id
_entity.type
_entity.pdbx_description
1 polymer ?
#
loop_
_entity_poly.entity_id
_entity_poly.type
_entity_poly.pdbx_seq_one_letter_code
_entity_poly.pdbx_strand_id
1 'polypeptide(L)'
;MEAMMVVLQAAVIPLMAVIMLEAVTMVEVTTWKVMVWELTANNVIMVSAIGNGPLYGTLNNPADQSDVIGVGGIDYSDHVASFSSRGMISWEIPHGYGRVKPDILAYGREIMGSKISTGCKSLSGTSVASPVVAGVVCLLVSVLPENTRKDILNPASMKQALVEGGAKLSGPNMYEQGAGKLDLLESYEILKSYQLQTSVFPTVFDYTDCPYS
;
A
#
# COMPACT_ATOMS: atom_id res chain seq x y z
N MET A 1 -21.81 -14.74 12.90
CA MET A 1 -21.76 -13.30 12.57
C MET A 1 -20.79 -12.67 13.55
N GLU A 2 -19.49 -12.69 13.23
CA GLU A 2 -18.51 -11.96 14.04
C GLU A 2 -18.60 -10.49 13.66
N ALA A 3 -18.82 -9.64 14.66
CA ALA A 3 -18.76 -8.20 14.50
C ALA A 3 -17.32 -7.83 14.12
N MET A 4 -17.13 -7.41 12.87
CA MET A 4 -15.85 -6.91 12.38
C MET A 4 -15.60 -5.52 12.95
N MET A 5 -14.55 -5.40 13.75
CA MET A 5 -13.99 -4.11 14.14
C MET A 5 -13.21 -3.55 12.95
N VAL A 6 -13.86 -2.72 12.14
CA VAL A 6 -13.16 -1.86 11.18
C VAL A 6 -12.48 -0.78 12.00
N VAL A 7 -11.18 -0.93 12.28
CA VAL A 7 -10.38 0.18 12.79
C VAL A 7 -10.15 1.13 11.61
N LEU A 8 -11.08 2.07 11.44
CA LEU A 8 -10.97 3.18 10.51
C LEU A 8 -10.19 4.28 11.21
N GLN A 9 -8.94 4.50 10.81
CA GLN A 9 -8.23 5.72 11.18
C GLN A 9 -8.22 6.64 9.97
N ALA A 10 -8.73 7.85 10.16
CA ALA A 10 -8.76 8.88 9.14
C ALA A 10 -7.95 10.08 9.62
N ALA A 11 -7.01 10.53 8.79
CA ALA A 11 -6.35 11.81 8.96
C ALA A 11 -6.92 12.78 7.93
N VAL A 12 -7.52 13.88 8.39
CA VAL A 12 -7.99 14.96 7.53
C VAL A 12 -6.88 16.00 7.44
N ILE A 13 -6.40 16.25 6.23
CA ILE A 13 -5.36 17.23 5.91
C ILE A 13 -6.00 18.29 5.02
N PRO A 14 -5.54 19.57 5.01
CA PRO A 14 -6.09 20.54 4.08
C PRO A 14 -6.07 20.00 2.65
N LEU A 15 -7.28 19.86 2.07
CA LEU A 15 -7.59 19.44 0.70
C LEU A 15 -7.59 17.93 0.42
N MET A 16 -7.25 17.07 1.40
CA MET A 16 -7.20 15.61 1.22
C MET A 16 -7.50 14.85 2.52
N ALA A 17 -7.90 13.60 2.41
CA ALA A 17 -7.98 12.70 3.56
C ALA A 17 -7.16 11.43 3.31
N VAL A 18 -6.58 10.87 4.36
CA VAL A 18 -5.96 9.53 4.32
C VAL A 18 -6.84 8.62 5.15
N ILE A 19 -7.35 7.55 4.55
CA ILE A 19 -8.12 6.52 5.23
C ILE A 19 -7.30 5.24 5.26
N MET A 20 -7.09 4.72 6.47
CA MET A 20 -6.46 3.43 6.68
C MET A 20 -7.50 2.38 7.10
N LEU A 21 -7.45 1.21 6.46
CA LEU A 21 -8.30 0.06 6.73
C LEU A 21 -7.47 -1.17 7.09
N GLU A 22 -7.64 -1.67 8.32
CA GLU A 22 -6.99 -2.88 8.83
C GLU A 22 -7.85 -4.16 8.70
N ALA A 23 -9.12 -4.00 8.31
CA ALA A 23 -10.11 -5.07 8.31
C ALA A 23 -10.27 -5.74 6.93
N VAL A 24 -9.93 -7.02 6.89
CA VAL A 24 -10.05 -7.95 5.78
C VAL A 24 -11.46 -8.56 5.77
N THR A 25 -12.30 -8.20 4.80
CA THR A 25 -13.61 -8.84 4.61
C THR A 25 -13.64 -9.73 3.37
N MET A 26 -14.35 -10.85 3.45
CA MET A 26 -14.90 -11.57 2.29
C MET A 26 -16.22 -10.92 1.83
N VAL A 27 -16.30 -9.58 1.82
CA VAL A 27 -17.42 -8.85 1.22
C VAL A 27 -17.20 -8.82 -0.29
N GLU A 28 -18.28 -8.84 -1.05
CA GLU A 28 -18.25 -8.87 -2.51
C GLU A 28 -17.41 -7.71 -3.07
N VAL A 29 -16.46 -8.04 -3.96
CA VAL A 29 -15.55 -7.11 -4.64
C VAL A 29 -16.28 -5.89 -5.21
N THR A 30 -17.50 -6.10 -5.73
CA THR A 30 -18.36 -5.07 -6.33
C THR A 30 -18.71 -3.95 -5.35
N THR A 31 -18.95 -4.26 -4.07
CA THR A 31 -19.30 -3.26 -3.05
C THR A 31 -18.09 -2.38 -2.72
N TRP A 32 -16.92 -3.00 -2.53
CA TRP A 32 -15.69 -2.26 -2.26
C TRP A 32 -15.26 -1.39 -3.44
N LYS A 33 -15.41 -1.89 -4.66
CA LYS A 33 -15.03 -1.16 -5.87
C LYS A 33 -15.73 0.19 -5.99
N VAL A 34 -17.05 0.23 -5.78
CA VAL A 34 -17.82 1.48 -5.83
C VAL A 34 -17.35 2.44 -4.73
N MET A 35 -17.19 1.95 -3.50
CA MET A 35 -16.74 2.77 -2.37
C MET A 35 -15.33 3.36 -2.59
N VAL A 36 -14.40 2.54 -3.09
CA VAL A 36 -13.03 2.96 -3.38
C VAL A 36 -12.99 4.05 -4.45
N TRP A 37 -13.79 3.90 -5.51
CA TRP A 37 -13.88 4.90 -6.57
C TRP A 37 -14.45 6.23 -6.09
N GLU A 38 -15.53 6.20 -5.29
CA GLU A 38 -16.11 7.40 -4.70
C GLU A 38 -15.09 8.13 -3.80
N LEU A 39 -14.36 7.39 -2.95
CA LEU A 39 -13.34 7.98 -2.08
C LEU A 39 -12.17 8.57 -2.88
N THR A 40 -11.65 7.82 -3.85
CA THR A 40 -10.53 8.23 -4.70
C THR A 40 -10.89 9.49 -5.52
N ALA A 41 -12.11 9.55 -6.05
CA ALA A 41 -12.62 10.72 -6.79
C ALA A 41 -12.73 11.98 -5.91
N ASN A 42 -12.85 11.82 -4.59
CA ASN A 42 -12.87 12.90 -3.61
C ASN A 42 -11.47 13.18 -2.99
N ASN A 43 -10.39 12.81 -3.68
CA ASN A 43 -9.00 12.99 -3.22
C ASN A 43 -8.71 12.35 -1.86
N VAL A 44 -9.36 11.22 -1.57
CA VAL A 44 -9.06 10.40 -0.39
C VAL A 44 -8.04 9.32 -0.78
N ILE A 45 -6.91 9.30 -0.09
CA ILE A 45 -5.88 8.27 -0.25
C ILE A 45 -6.24 7.09 0.65
N MET A 46 -6.40 5.92 0.06
CA MET A 46 -6.71 4.70 0.79
C MET A 46 -5.47 3.83 0.99
N VAL A 47 -5.23 3.43 2.23
CA VAL A 47 -4.15 2.51 2.61
C VAL A 47 -4.76 1.31 3.32
N SER A 48 -4.38 0.10 2.94
CA SER A 48 -4.92 -1.11 3.56
C SER A 48 -3.92 -2.24 3.65
N ALA A 49 -4.01 -3.02 4.72
CA ALA A 49 -3.23 -4.22 4.92
C ALA A 49 -3.62 -5.31 3.90
N ILE A 50 -2.62 -5.95 3.29
CA ILE A 50 -2.89 -6.92 2.22
C ILE A 50 -3.45 -8.26 2.74
N GLY A 51 -3.31 -8.52 4.04
CA GLY A 51 -3.77 -9.75 4.69
C GLY A 51 -2.65 -10.60 5.27
N ASN A 52 -3.07 -11.64 6.00
CA ASN A 52 -2.17 -12.60 6.67
C ASN A 52 -2.32 -14.03 6.13
N GLY A 53 -2.65 -14.18 4.84
CA GLY A 53 -2.71 -15.45 4.14
C GLY A 53 -1.56 -15.55 3.13
N PRO A 54 -0.52 -16.37 3.35
CA PRO A 54 0.71 -16.27 2.57
C PRO A 54 0.70 -17.01 1.22
N LEU A 55 -0.42 -17.63 0.86
CA LEU A 55 -0.54 -18.28 -0.45
C LEU A 55 -0.68 -17.22 -1.55
N TYR A 56 -0.26 -17.56 -2.76
CA TYR A 56 -0.46 -16.68 -3.90
C TYR A 56 -1.97 -16.54 -4.17
N GLY A 57 -2.45 -15.30 -4.19
CA GLY A 57 -3.85 -14.99 -4.45
C GLY A 57 -4.75 -14.97 -3.22
N THR A 58 -4.22 -15.11 -2.01
CA THR A 58 -4.96 -14.87 -0.75
C THR A 58 -4.87 -13.40 -0.31
N LEU A 59 -4.98 -12.50 -1.28
CA LEU A 59 -5.12 -11.06 -1.07
C LEU A 59 -6.53 -10.78 -0.55
N ASN A 60 -6.66 -9.72 0.25
CA ASN A 60 -7.93 -9.36 0.86
C ASN A 60 -8.43 -8.00 0.41
N ASN A 61 -9.76 -7.85 0.44
CA ASN A 61 -10.40 -6.56 0.19
C ASN A 61 -10.27 -5.64 1.42
N PRO A 62 -10.10 -4.32 1.21
CA PRO A 62 -10.02 -3.61 -0.08
C PRO A 62 -8.58 -3.44 -0.62
N ALA A 63 -7.57 -4.05 0.00
CA ALA A 63 -6.17 -3.91 -0.40
C ALA A 63 -5.86 -4.47 -1.80
N ASP A 64 -6.72 -5.35 -2.31
CA ASP A 64 -6.69 -5.90 -3.68
C ASP A 64 -7.28 -4.96 -4.75
N GLN A 65 -7.81 -3.79 -4.39
CA GLN A 65 -8.31 -2.79 -5.34
C GLN A 65 -7.16 -1.97 -5.96
N SER A 66 -7.34 -1.50 -7.20
CA SER A 66 -6.33 -0.70 -7.95
C SER A 66 -5.92 0.55 -7.21
N ASP A 67 -6.90 1.28 -6.68
CA ASP A 67 -6.71 2.64 -6.19
C ASP A 67 -6.34 2.66 -4.69
N VAL A 68 -6.31 1.48 -4.07
CA VAL A 68 -5.85 1.30 -2.68
C VAL A 68 -4.36 0.97 -2.69
N ILE A 69 -3.62 1.59 -1.77
CA ILE A 69 -2.23 1.25 -1.46
C ILE A 69 -2.27 0.01 -0.54
N GLY A 70 -1.98 -1.14 -1.11
CA GLY A 70 -1.93 -2.43 -0.44
C GLY A 70 -0.56 -2.67 0.18
N VAL A 71 -0.54 -2.88 1.50
CA VAL A 71 0.70 -2.93 2.29
C VAL A 71 0.98 -4.35 2.76
N GLY A 72 2.13 -4.89 2.37
CA GLY A 72 2.68 -6.14 2.90
C GLY A 72 3.60 -5.93 4.10
N GLY A 73 3.92 -7.01 4.79
CA GLY A 73 4.71 -7.00 6.02
C GLY A 73 6.10 -7.59 5.85
N ILE A 74 7.12 -6.92 6.38
CA ILE A 74 8.49 -7.42 6.53
C ILE A 74 8.92 -7.47 8.00
N ASP A 75 10.01 -8.19 8.26
CA ASP A 75 10.73 -8.15 9.53
C ASP A 75 11.90 -7.15 9.54
N TYR A 76 12.57 -7.02 10.68
CA TYR A 76 13.72 -6.12 10.85
C TYR A 76 14.99 -6.54 10.10
N SER A 77 15.00 -7.74 9.52
CA SER A 77 16.08 -8.24 8.66
C SER A 77 15.72 -8.11 7.17
N ASP A 78 14.69 -7.31 6.84
CA ASP A 78 14.19 -7.11 5.48
C ASP A 78 13.72 -8.39 4.78
N HIS A 79 13.27 -9.40 5.54
CA HIS A 79 12.60 -10.56 4.95
C HIS A 79 11.08 -10.34 4.92
N VAL A 80 10.45 -10.75 3.81
CA VAL A 80 8.97 -10.77 3.70
C VAL A 80 8.43 -11.71 4.76
N ALA A 81 7.53 -11.19 5.60
CA ALA A 81 7.00 -11.94 6.72
C ALA A 81 6.21 -13.16 6.21
N SER A 82 6.39 -14.30 6.86
CA SER A 82 5.78 -15.57 6.46
C SER A 82 4.26 -15.57 6.47
N PHE A 83 3.62 -14.62 7.15
CA PHE A 83 2.16 -14.44 7.14
C PHE A 83 1.69 -13.50 6.03
N SER A 84 2.54 -12.62 5.48
CA SER A 84 2.11 -11.55 4.57
C SER A 84 1.48 -12.14 3.32
N SER A 85 0.24 -11.72 3.01
CA SER A 85 -0.39 -12.05 1.73
C SER A 85 0.40 -11.50 0.54
N ARG A 86 0.27 -12.19 -0.59
CA ARG A 86 1.09 -12.02 -1.78
C ARG A 86 0.37 -12.55 -3.03
N GLY A 87 0.79 -12.12 -4.20
CA GLY A 87 0.27 -12.63 -5.47
C GLY A 87 -0.36 -11.59 -6.37
N MET A 88 -1.15 -12.09 -7.31
CA MET A 88 -1.91 -11.24 -8.21
C MET A 88 -3.35 -11.09 -7.75
N ILE A 89 -3.98 -9.99 -8.14
CA ILE A 89 -5.42 -9.80 -7.97
C ILE A 89 -6.16 -10.85 -8.78
N SER A 90 -6.87 -11.76 -8.11
CA SER A 90 -7.52 -12.90 -8.74
C SER A 90 -8.86 -12.54 -9.40
N TRP A 91 -9.57 -11.52 -8.88
CA TRP A 91 -10.88 -11.13 -9.41
C TRP A 91 -10.80 -10.41 -10.76
N GLU A 92 -9.63 -9.92 -11.17
CA GLU A 92 -9.41 -9.30 -12.49
C GLU A 92 -9.08 -10.31 -13.59
N ILE A 93 -8.70 -11.54 -13.22
CA ILE A 93 -8.28 -12.59 -14.16
C ILE A 93 -9.35 -12.90 -15.22
N PRO A 94 -10.66 -12.99 -14.91
CA PRO A 94 -11.68 -13.23 -15.92
C PRO A 94 -11.78 -12.13 -17.00
N HIS A 95 -11.26 -10.94 -16.73
CA HIS A 95 -11.39 -9.75 -17.60
C HIS A 95 -10.05 -9.28 -18.17
N GLY A 96 -8.95 -9.99 -17.93
CA GLY A 96 -7.63 -9.58 -18.39
C GLY A 96 -6.51 -10.22 -17.56
N TYR A 97 -5.58 -9.40 -17.11
CA TYR A 97 -4.43 -9.81 -16.30
C TYR A 97 -4.61 -9.37 -14.84
N GLY A 98 -4.20 -10.22 -13.90
CA GLY A 98 -4.17 -9.85 -12.49
C GLY A 98 -2.99 -8.92 -12.19
N ARG A 99 -3.24 -7.76 -11.57
CA ARG A 99 -2.13 -6.87 -11.16
C ARG A 99 -1.39 -7.43 -9.96
N VAL A 100 -0.12 -7.05 -9.83
CA VAL A 100 0.76 -7.44 -8.73
C VAL A 100 0.35 -6.72 -7.43
N LYS A 101 0.29 -7.47 -6.33
CA LYS A 101 0.17 -6.96 -4.96
C LYS A 101 1.05 -7.79 -4.00
N PRO A 102 1.53 -7.25 -2.86
CA PRO A 102 1.30 -5.88 -2.36
C PRO A 102 1.91 -4.81 -3.26
N ASP A 103 1.52 -3.55 -3.08
CA ASP A 103 2.16 -2.44 -3.80
C ASP A 103 3.55 -2.16 -3.20
N ILE A 104 3.63 -2.10 -1.87
CA ILE A 104 4.85 -1.85 -1.08
C ILE A 104 4.88 -2.67 0.20
N LEU A 105 6.05 -2.78 0.81
CA LEU A 105 6.29 -3.44 2.09
C LEU A 105 6.62 -2.43 3.19
N ALA A 106 6.13 -2.70 4.40
CA ALA A 106 6.55 -1.98 5.60
C ALA A 106 6.74 -2.96 6.77
N TYR A 107 7.42 -2.50 7.83
CA TYR A 107 7.68 -3.31 9.00
C TYR A 107 6.36 -3.76 9.65
N GLY A 108 6.17 -5.08 9.73
CA GLY A 108 4.94 -5.70 10.22
C GLY A 108 5.17 -6.89 11.14
N ARG A 109 6.41 -7.35 11.34
CA ARG A 109 6.75 -8.42 12.27
C ARG A 109 7.42 -7.87 13.53
N GLU A 110 6.96 -8.34 14.69
CA GLU A 110 7.51 -8.04 16.01
C GLU A 110 7.57 -6.55 16.37
N ILE A 111 6.64 -5.76 15.82
CA ILE A 111 6.57 -4.31 16.01
C ILE A 111 6.05 -3.98 17.40
N MET A 112 6.74 -3.09 18.09
CA MET A 112 6.33 -2.62 19.40
C MET A 112 5.17 -1.61 19.28
N GLY A 113 3.98 -2.01 19.72
CA GLY A 113 2.78 -1.17 19.75
C GLY A 113 2.32 -0.83 21.17
N SER A 114 1.43 0.16 21.29
CA SER A 114 0.79 0.47 22.57
C SER A 114 -0.17 -0.66 22.96
N LYS A 115 -0.14 -1.03 24.24
CA LYS A 115 -1.17 -1.90 24.81
C LYS A 115 -2.38 -1.04 25.23
N ILE A 116 -3.57 -1.65 25.34
CA ILE A 116 -4.77 -0.97 25.89
C ILE A 116 -4.56 -0.66 27.38
N SER A 117 -3.88 -1.56 28.10
CA SER A 117 -3.33 -1.26 29.42
C SER A 117 -2.06 -0.40 29.29
N THR A 118 -1.46 -0.04 30.42
CA THR A 118 -0.13 0.56 30.42
C THR A 118 0.92 -0.36 29.77
N GLY A 119 1.93 0.24 29.13
CA GLY A 119 3.07 -0.45 28.53
C GLY A 119 2.94 -0.73 27.04
N CYS A 120 3.94 -1.42 26.50
CA CYS A 120 4.01 -1.80 25.10
C CYS A 120 3.84 -3.33 24.92
N LYS A 121 3.38 -3.74 23.74
CA LYS A 121 3.28 -5.14 23.34
C LYS A 121 3.83 -5.30 21.93
N SER A 122 4.60 -6.37 21.71
CA SER A 122 5.01 -6.76 20.35
C SER A 122 3.82 -7.37 19.60
N LEU A 123 3.55 -6.85 18.40
CA LEU A 123 2.48 -7.24 17.50
C LEU A 123 3.07 -7.66 16.16
N SER A 124 2.41 -8.60 15.49
CA SER A 124 2.80 -9.05 14.15
C SER A 124 1.56 -9.16 13.26
N GLY A 125 1.63 -8.59 12.07
CA GLY A 125 0.57 -8.62 11.08
C GLY A 125 0.72 -7.48 10.06
N THR A 126 0.16 -7.66 8.87
CA THR A 126 0.11 -6.58 7.86
C THR A 126 -0.76 -5.40 8.33
N SER A 127 -1.71 -5.65 9.23
CA SER A 127 -2.47 -4.59 9.95
C SER A 127 -1.57 -3.67 10.77
N VAL A 128 -0.36 -4.09 11.15
CA VAL A 128 0.62 -3.22 11.84
C VAL A 128 1.50 -2.46 10.85
N ALA A 129 1.66 -2.98 9.63
CA ALA A 129 2.42 -2.35 8.55
C ALA A 129 1.61 -1.22 7.87
N SER A 130 0.29 -1.39 7.69
CA SER A 130 -0.58 -0.37 7.08
C SER A 130 -0.59 1.00 7.78
N PRO A 131 -0.67 1.13 9.13
CA PRO A 131 -0.62 2.43 9.79
C PRO A 131 0.74 3.13 9.62
N VAL A 132 1.84 2.38 9.48
CA VAL A 132 3.17 2.95 9.21
C VAL A 132 3.17 3.66 7.86
N VAL A 133 2.63 3.02 6.83
CA VAL A 133 2.49 3.62 5.50
C VAL A 133 1.53 4.81 5.54
N ALA A 134 0.39 4.70 6.21
CA ALA A 134 -0.56 5.81 6.34
C ALA A 134 0.08 7.04 7.02
N GLY A 135 0.91 6.83 8.05
CA GLY A 135 1.70 7.89 8.68
C GLY A 135 2.70 8.53 7.72
N VAL A 136 3.40 7.73 6.92
CA VAL A 136 4.32 8.23 5.88
C VAL A 136 3.59 9.05 4.82
N VAL A 137 2.42 8.59 4.34
CA VAL A 137 1.57 9.37 3.43
C VAL A 137 1.21 10.72 4.04
N CYS A 138 0.79 10.74 5.30
CA CYS A 138 0.47 12.00 6.00
C CYS A 138 1.69 12.93 6.10
N LEU A 139 2.87 12.39 6.39
CA LEU A 139 4.12 13.16 6.44
C LEU A 139 4.45 13.76 5.07
N LEU A 140 4.40 12.97 4.00
CA LEU A 140 4.63 13.42 2.63
C LEU A 140 3.64 14.51 2.21
N VAL A 141 2.36 14.38 2.56
CA VAL A 141 1.37 15.43 2.31
C VAL A 141 1.73 16.70 3.09
N SER A 142 2.15 16.57 4.36
CA SER A 142 2.44 17.70 5.25
C SER A 142 3.66 18.53 4.84
N VAL A 143 4.69 17.90 4.26
CA VAL A 143 5.93 18.58 3.87
C VAL A 143 5.82 19.29 2.52
N LEU A 144 4.88 18.88 1.67
CA LEU A 144 4.65 19.53 0.38
C LEU A 144 3.98 20.90 0.57
N PRO A 145 4.51 21.99 -0.04
CA PRO A 145 3.90 23.30 -0.03
C PRO A 145 2.46 23.29 -0.54
N GLU A 146 1.55 24.05 0.09
CA GLU A 146 0.12 24.01 -0.22
C GLU A 146 -0.20 24.36 -1.68
N ASN A 147 0.54 25.32 -2.26
CA ASN A 147 0.40 25.71 -3.67
C ASN A 147 0.75 24.57 -4.63
N THR A 148 1.79 23.80 -4.32
CA THR A 148 2.22 22.66 -5.15
C THR A 148 1.28 21.47 -4.95
N ARG A 149 0.83 21.25 -3.71
CA ARG A 149 -0.04 20.13 -3.32
C ARG A 149 -1.29 20.02 -4.19
N LYS A 150 -1.97 21.13 -4.48
CA LYS A 150 -3.21 21.12 -5.29
C LYS A 150 -2.99 20.64 -6.72
N ASP A 151 -1.81 20.91 -7.27
CA ASP A 151 -1.52 20.65 -8.68
C ASP A 151 -0.98 19.24 -8.90
N ILE A 152 -0.17 18.74 -7.96
CA ILE A 152 0.49 17.43 -8.11
C ILE A 152 -0.20 16.32 -7.33
N LEU A 153 -0.80 16.61 -6.16
CA LEU A 153 -1.13 15.58 -5.19
C LEU A 153 -2.57 15.09 -5.33
N ASN A 154 -2.68 13.83 -5.72
CA ASN A 154 -3.89 13.03 -5.79
C ASN A 154 -3.55 11.56 -5.43
N PRO A 155 -4.55 10.68 -5.24
CA PRO A 155 -4.29 9.28 -4.88
C PRO A 155 -3.35 8.55 -5.84
N ALA A 156 -3.43 8.80 -7.15
CA ALA A 156 -2.58 8.17 -8.15
C ALA A 156 -1.11 8.64 -8.01
N SER A 157 -0.86 9.95 -7.93
CA SER A 157 0.50 10.50 -7.77
C SER A 157 1.19 10.04 -6.49
N MET A 158 0.46 9.97 -5.37
CA MET A 158 1.00 9.46 -4.11
C MET A 158 1.34 7.97 -4.25
N LYS A 159 0.42 7.18 -4.80
CA LYS A 159 0.67 5.75 -5.02
C LYS A 159 1.86 5.52 -5.94
N GLN A 160 1.97 6.30 -7.02
CA GLN A 160 3.09 6.25 -7.96
C GLN A 160 4.42 6.57 -7.26
N ALA A 161 4.48 7.65 -6.49
CA ALA A 161 5.71 8.00 -5.77
C ALA A 161 6.16 6.93 -4.77
N LEU A 162 5.23 6.31 -4.05
CA LEU A 162 5.53 5.22 -3.12
C LEU A 162 6.03 3.95 -3.85
N VAL A 163 5.45 3.65 -5.02
CA VAL A 163 5.81 2.48 -5.83
C VAL A 163 7.14 2.70 -6.56
N GLU A 164 7.38 3.88 -7.12
CA GLU A 164 8.64 4.20 -7.78
C GLU A 164 9.79 4.37 -6.78
N GLY A 165 9.51 4.91 -5.59
CA GLY A 165 10.49 5.04 -4.51
C GLY A 165 10.74 3.77 -3.71
N GLY A 166 10.04 2.66 -4.01
CA GLY A 166 10.19 1.40 -3.29
C GLY A 166 11.60 0.80 -3.42
N ALA A 167 12.21 0.47 -2.28
CA ALA A 167 13.52 -0.18 -2.23
C ALA A 167 13.38 -1.70 -2.40
N LYS A 168 13.74 -2.21 -3.58
CA LYS A 168 13.70 -3.64 -3.91
C LYS A 168 14.58 -4.46 -2.96
N LEU A 169 14.01 -5.54 -2.44
CA LEU A 169 14.67 -6.53 -1.60
C LEU A 169 15.28 -7.65 -2.45
N SER A 170 16.46 -8.13 -2.06
CA SER A 170 17.11 -9.27 -2.72
C SER A 170 16.47 -10.59 -2.26
N GLY A 171 16.01 -11.42 -3.21
CA GLY A 171 15.46 -12.75 -2.91
C GLY A 171 13.97 -12.92 -3.25
N PRO A 172 13.04 -12.18 -2.62
CA PRO A 172 11.62 -12.35 -2.88
C PRO A 172 11.26 -11.90 -4.30
N ASN A 173 10.28 -12.55 -4.92
CA ASN A 173 9.83 -12.15 -6.25
C ASN A 173 8.82 -10.98 -6.18
N MET A 174 8.49 -10.37 -7.33
CA MET A 174 7.61 -9.20 -7.40
C MET A 174 6.22 -9.38 -6.78
N TYR A 175 5.69 -10.61 -6.75
CA TYR A 175 4.41 -10.90 -6.14
C TYR A 175 4.47 -10.97 -4.61
N GLU A 176 5.66 -11.15 -4.04
CA GLU A 176 5.86 -11.15 -2.59
C GLU A 176 6.20 -9.76 -2.05
N GLN A 177 7.00 -9.01 -2.80
CA GLN A 177 7.51 -7.71 -2.36
C GLN A 177 6.89 -6.48 -3.02
N GLY A 178 6.15 -6.64 -4.12
CA GLY A 178 5.69 -5.50 -4.91
C GLY A 178 6.86 -4.67 -5.41
N ALA A 179 6.82 -3.37 -5.14
CA ALA A 179 7.90 -2.43 -5.40
C ALA A 179 9.08 -2.56 -4.43
N GLY A 180 8.90 -3.30 -3.32
CA GLY A 180 9.89 -3.44 -2.27
C GLY A 180 9.52 -2.68 -1.00
N LYS A 181 10.50 -2.46 -0.14
CA LYS A 181 10.36 -1.76 1.14
C LYS A 181 10.10 -0.28 0.91
N LEU A 182 9.17 0.28 1.68
CA LEU A 182 8.88 1.71 1.71
C LEU A 182 10.15 2.53 1.99
N ASP A 183 10.47 3.47 1.09
CA ASP A 183 11.49 4.49 1.30
C ASP A 183 10.84 5.87 1.32
N LEU A 184 10.82 6.49 2.50
CA LEU A 184 10.22 7.82 2.70
C LEU A 184 10.98 8.92 1.94
N LEU A 185 12.32 8.83 1.89
CA LEU A 185 13.15 9.89 1.32
C LEU A 185 13.06 9.87 -0.20
N GLU A 186 13.15 8.69 -0.81
CA GLU A 186 13.02 8.54 -2.26
C GLU A 186 11.61 8.96 -2.72
N SER A 187 10.57 8.51 -2.01
CA SER A 187 9.18 8.92 -2.29
C SER A 187 9.01 10.45 -2.21
N TYR A 188 9.69 11.12 -1.28
CA TYR A 188 9.65 12.58 -1.15
C TYR A 188 10.32 13.29 -2.33
N GLU A 189 11.51 12.85 -2.74
CA GLU A 189 12.20 13.47 -3.88
C GLU A 189 11.42 13.28 -5.18
N ILE A 190 10.80 12.11 -5.40
CA ILE A 190 9.90 11.86 -6.53
C ILE A 190 8.70 12.83 -6.50
N LEU A 191 8.06 13.02 -5.34
CA LEU A 191 6.93 13.96 -5.21
C LEU A 191 7.35 15.42 -5.44
N LYS A 192 8.55 15.79 -4.98
CA LYS A 192 9.06 17.16 -5.09
C LYS A 192 9.36 17.57 -6.53
N SER A 193 9.81 16.63 -7.38
CA SER A 193 10.02 16.85 -8.82
C SER A 193 8.96 16.20 -9.68
N TYR A 194 7.77 15.94 -9.13
CA TYR A 194 6.75 15.13 -9.80
C TYR A 194 6.28 15.76 -11.11
N GLN A 195 6.29 14.95 -12.17
CA GLN A 195 5.66 15.25 -13.44
C GLN A 195 4.63 14.17 -13.74
N LEU A 196 3.49 14.57 -14.32
CA LEU A 196 2.47 13.61 -14.72
C LEU A 196 3.04 12.66 -15.77
N GLN A 197 3.17 11.39 -15.41
CA GLN A 197 3.75 10.37 -16.27
C GLN A 197 3.02 9.04 -16.12
N THR A 198 3.03 8.24 -17.19
CA THR A 198 2.55 6.86 -17.14
C THR A 198 3.70 5.93 -16.78
N SER A 199 3.60 5.24 -15.64
CA SER A 199 4.56 4.22 -15.22
C SER A 199 4.02 2.81 -15.45
N VAL A 200 4.86 1.90 -15.92
CA VAL A 200 4.54 0.46 -15.96
C VAL A 200 5.03 -0.18 -14.67
N PHE A 201 4.12 -0.85 -13.96
CA PHE A 201 4.46 -1.63 -12.78
C PHE A 201 3.98 -3.08 -12.96
N PRO A 202 4.84 -4.08 -12.67
CA PRO A 202 6.22 -3.97 -12.20
C PRO A 202 7.20 -3.54 -13.29
N THR A 203 8.26 -2.82 -12.89
CA THR A 203 9.27 -2.26 -13.81
C THR A 203 10.05 -3.31 -14.60
N VAL A 204 9.95 -4.60 -14.24
CA VAL A 204 10.52 -5.71 -15.03
C VAL A 204 9.84 -5.88 -16.40
N PHE A 205 8.64 -5.33 -16.60
CA PHE A 205 7.99 -5.27 -17.91
C PHE A 205 8.32 -4.00 -18.69
N ASP A 206 9.20 -3.15 -18.15
CA ASP A 206 9.81 -2.08 -18.92
C ASP A 206 10.93 -2.69 -19.78
N TYR A 207 10.58 -3.06 -21.02
CA TYR A 207 11.49 -3.66 -22.00
C TYR A 207 12.52 -2.65 -22.56
N THR A 208 12.67 -1.47 -21.95
CA THR A 208 13.75 -0.53 -22.29
C THR A 208 15.13 -1.04 -21.88
N ASP A 209 15.20 -1.90 -20.85
CA ASP A 209 16.40 -2.64 -20.51
C ASP A 209 16.54 -3.87 -21.41
N CYS A 210 17.51 -3.87 -22.31
CA CYS A 210 17.79 -5.00 -23.20
C CYS A 210 18.59 -6.09 -22.45
N PRO A 211 18.01 -7.28 -22.18
CA PRO A 211 18.68 -8.32 -21.40
C PRO A 211 19.79 -9.06 -22.17
N TYR A 212 20.04 -8.68 -23.42
CA TYR A 212 21.05 -9.27 -24.31
C TYR A 212 22.19 -8.30 -24.68
N SER A 213 22.38 -7.25 -23.87
CA SER A 213 23.51 -6.32 -24.06
C SER A 213 24.81 -6.86 -23.48
#